data_AF-A0A1A0DBC2-F1
#
_entry.id   AF-A0A1A0DBC2-F1
#
_cell.length_a   1.000
_cell.length_b   1.000
_cell.length_c   1.000
_cell.angle_alpha   90.00
_cell.angle_beta   90.00
_cell.angle_gamma   90.00
#
_symmetry.space_group_name_H-M   'P 1'
#
loop_
_entity.id
_entity.type
_entity.pdbx_description
1 polymer ?
#
loop_
_entity_poly.entity_id
_entity_poly.type
_entity_poly.pdbx_seq_one_letter_code
_entity_poly.pdbx_strand_id
1 'polypeptide(L)'
;MPFDANGNYTLPTIYIAIPGEVIKSTQHNTPFEDVQAAFNNTLCRDGRTPWVGNQNANNNKLTGLAKGTDSTDAVRMDQVATLDSETDFTAKVTVQGVDDWTSNEPVPAKQADERYILQGIVSNNDKAAKYGWLDLTTEPGYPRFGVQDTSGTTYGFYGIAKVNALIAACLGNTNPGISGALAGTSLCVNPADGLPYLAYSRNTQIARLALDSQKLGYSGGQVNYLRVGTSLFVLGNECAVYNSAVGAWVNTYVDSNGNATWDLNGGSPDNNTGNKNWLRMAPDGHLQTGKGTVAFSADLPSLPGNTLQIWHVDNVTSMSTISFPKAFSSIPLGIWCQDMDGGNVDNATIRNRTNTGFQVQTGNNNTRNITFFALGDI
;
A
#
# COMPACT_ATOMS: atom_id res chain seq x y z
N MET A 1 -81.46 24.47 -26.26
CA MET A 1 -82.39 24.23 -25.14
C MET A 1 -81.59 24.30 -23.86
N PRO A 2 -82.06 24.98 -22.80
CA PRO A 2 -81.28 25.16 -21.59
C PRO A 2 -81.26 23.86 -20.78
N PHE A 3 -80.05 23.39 -20.45
CA PHE A 3 -79.85 22.39 -19.41
C PHE A 3 -79.73 23.10 -18.06
N ASP A 4 -80.13 22.44 -16.98
CA ASP A 4 -79.87 22.93 -15.62
C ASP A 4 -78.36 22.85 -15.27
N ALA A 5 -78.00 23.20 -14.04
CA ALA A 5 -76.62 23.15 -13.57
C ALA A 5 -76.04 21.73 -13.49
N ASN A 6 -76.89 20.71 -13.42
CA ASN A 6 -76.51 19.30 -13.36
C ASN A 6 -76.53 18.62 -14.74
N GLY A 7 -76.87 19.37 -15.80
CA GLY A 7 -76.98 18.84 -17.15
C GLY A 7 -78.26 18.08 -17.44
N ASN A 8 -79.33 18.29 -16.65
CA ASN A 8 -80.64 17.77 -16.98
C ASN A 8 -81.40 18.78 -17.83
N TYR A 9 -82.00 18.30 -18.90
CA TYR A 9 -83.01 19.01 -19.66
C TYR A 9 -84.40 18.70 -19.11
N THR A 10 -85.17 19.77 -18.89
CA THR A 10 -86.59 19.71 -18.51
C THR A 10 -87.41 20.42 -19.58
N LEU A 11 -88.54 19.81 -19.95
CA LEU A 11 -89.44 20.43 -20.91
C LEU A 11 -90.07 21.70 -20.29
N PRO A 12 -90.13 22.82 -21.03
CA PRO A 12 -90.83 24.02 -20.57
C PRO A 12 -92.31 23.70 -20.33
N THR A 13 -92.87 24.02 -19.16
CA THR A 13 -94.22 23.63 -18.68
C THR A 13 -95.38 23.86 -19.66
N ILE A 14 -95.21 24.73 -20.66
CA ILE A 14 -96.18 25.04 -21.72
C ILE A 14 -96.22 24.04 -22.89
N TYR A 15 -95.48 22.92 -22.82
CA TYR A 15 -95.44 21.89 -23.87
C TYR A 15 -96.65 20.94 -23.89
N ILE A 16 -97.48 20.96 -22.85
CA ILE A 16 -98.61 20.03 -22.68
C ILE A 16 -99.81 20.55 -23.47
N ALA A 17 -100.31 19.76 -24.42
CA ALA A 17 -101.58 20.05 -25.08
C ALA A 17 -102.73 20.06 -24.05
N ILE A 18 -103.47 21.17 -23.99
CA ILE A 18 -104.57 21.36 -23.04
C ILE A 18 -105.82 20.60 -23.52
N PRO A 19 -106.49 19.80 -22.68
CA PRO A 19 -107.74 19.14 -23.04
C PRO A 19 -108.82 20.17 -23.44
N GLY A 20 -109.36 20.06 -24.67
CA GLY A 20 -110.43 20.94 -25.18
C GLY A 20 -110.15 21.53 -26.57
N GLU A 21 -108.90 21.53 -27.02
CA GLU A 21 -108.51 21.84 -28.40
C GLU A 21 -108.30 20.54 -29.19
N VAL A 22 -108.60 20.51 -30.50
CA VAL A 22 -108.45 19.30 -31.34
C VAL A 22 -106.96 19.08 -31.66
N ILE A 23 -106.22 18.61 -30.67
CA ILE A 23 -104.85 18.10 -30.77
C ILE A 23 -104.87 16.73 -30.11
N LYS A 24 -104.44 15.67 -30.82
CA LYS A 24 -104.25 14.36 -30.19
C LYS A 24 -103.07 14.46 -29.23
N SER A 25 -103.34 14.66 -27.95
CA SER A 25 -102.32 14.86 -26.90
C SER A 25 -101.26 13.76 -26.88
N THR A 26 -101.62 12.52 -27.22
CA THR A 26 -100.67 11.40 -27.37
C THR A 26 -99.69 11.57 -28.53
N GLN A 27 -100.10 12.19 -29.64
CA GLN A 27 -99.20 12.50 -30.76
C GLN A 27 -98.29 13.69 -30.47
N HIS A 28 -98.65 14.54 -29.50
CA HIS A 28 -97.90 15.74 -29.17
C HIS A 28 -96.94 15.51 -28.00
N ASN A 29 -97.43 14.94 -26.90
CA ASN A 29 -96.68 14.86 -25.64
C ASN A 29 -95.60 13.77 -25.69
N THR A 30 -95.90 12.57 -26.22
CA THR A 30 -94.96 11.45 -26.25
C THR A 30 -93.66 11.79 -26.99
N PRO A 31 -93.68 12.40 -28.19
CA PRO A 31 -92.44 12.82 -28.84
C PRO A 31 -91.62 13.84 -28.03
N PHE A 32 -92.25 14.75 -27.29
CA PHE A 32 -91.52 15.71 -26.46
C PHE A 32 -90.90 15.06 -25.21
N GLU A 33 -91.61 14.12 -24.58
CA GLU A 33 -91.09 13.32 -23.48
C GLU A 33 -89.90 12.45 -23.93
N ASP A 34 -89.98 11.84 -25.12
CA ASP A 34 -88.87 11.11 -25.74
C ASP A 34 -87.67 12.02 -26.01
N VAL A 35 -87.91 13.25 -26.51
CA VAL A 35 -86.85 14.27 -26.70
C VAL A 35 -86.21 14.64 -25.37
N GLN A 36 -87.00 14.75 -24.30
CA GLN A 36 -86.47 15.01 -22.97
C GLN A 36 -85.56 13.88 -22.50
N ALA A 37 -86.00 12.64 -22.61
CA ALA A 37 -85.21 11.46 -22.27
C ALA A 37 -83.94 11.38 -23.12
N ALA A 38 -84.03 11.62 -24.43
CA ALA A 38 -82.90 11.60 -25.34
C ALA A 38 -81.83 12.63 -24.96
N PHE A 39 -82.22 13.87 -24.65
CA PHE A 39 -81.25 14.90 -24.24
C PHE A 39 -80.61 14.63 -22.88
N ASN A 40 -81.33 14.03 -21.95
CA ASN A 40 -80.76 13.59 -20.66
C ASN A 40 -79.77 12.42 -20.79
N ASN A 41 -79.76 11.73 -21.93
CA ASN A 41 -78.78 10.69 -22.23
C ASN A 41 -77.52 11.22 -22.96
N THR A 42 -77.46 12.53 -23.25
CA THR A 42 -76.32 13.14 -23.93
C THR A 42 -75.28 13.69 -22.97
N LEU A 43 -74.01 13.66 -23.36
CA LEU A 43 -72.94 14.38 -22.67
C LEU A 43 -72.96 15.86 -23.08
N CYS A 44 -73.13 16.77 -22.13
CA CYS A 44 -73.06 18.21 -22.40
C CYS A 44 -71.63 18.64 -22.75
N ARG A 45 -71.48 19.39 -23.84
CA ARG A 45 -70.16 19.84 -24.35
C ARG A 45 -69.40 20.79 -23.42
N ASP A 46 -70.12 21.46 -22.52
CA ASP A 46 -69.55 22.38 -21.54
C ASP A 46 -69.12 21.68 -20.24
N GLY A 47 -69.23 20.35 -20.17
CA GLY A 47 -68.73 19.55 -19.06
C GLY A 47 -69.57 19.60 -17.78
N ARG A 48 -70.76 20.22 -17.80
CA ARG A 48 -71.63 20.32 -16.61
C ARG A 48 -72.18 18.97 -16.13
N THR A 49 -72.29 18.00 -17.04
CA THR A 49 -72.75 16.64 -16.71
C THR A 49 -71.53 15.77 -16.37
N PRO A 50 -71.36 15.31 -15.12
CA PRO A 50 -70.24 14.44 -14.77
C PRO A 50 -70.40 13.06 -15.42
N TRP A 51 -69.27 12.40 -15.69
CA TRP A 51 -69.30 11.00 -16.09
C TRP A 51 -69.68 10.15 -14.87
N VAL A 52 -70.90 9.65 -14.84
CA VAL A 52 -71.40 8.77 -13.77
C VAL A 52 -70.89 7.33 -13.88
N GLY A 53 -70.15 7.01 -14.94
CA GLY A 53 -69.55 5.70 -15.18
C GLY A 53 -68.45 5.73 -16.23
N ASN A 54 -67.74 4.61 -16.36
CA ASN A 54 -66.64 4.45 -17.32
C ASN A 54 -67.14 4.66 -18.75
N GLN A 55 -66.41 5.47 -19.52
CA GLN A 55 -66.73 5.71 -20.93
C GLN A 55 -65.93 4.75 -21.81
N ASN A 56 -66.61 3.94 -22.61
CA ASN A 56 -65.96 3.05 -23.57
C ASN A 56 -65.66 3.82 -24.88
N ALA A 57 -64.38 4.13 -25.11
CA ALA A 57 -63.93 4.76 -26.36
C ALA A 57 -63.62 3.73 -27.49
N ASN A 58 -63.66 2.42 -27.20
CA ASN A 58 -63.18 1.35 -28.08
C ASN A 58 -61.78 1.69 -28.65
N ASN A 59 -61.61 1.67 -29.97
CA ASN A 59 -60.35 2.01 -30.64
C ASN A 59 -60.20 3.50 -30.96
N ASN A 60 -61.10 4.37 -30.46
CA ASN A 60 -61.01 5.80 -30.68
C ASN A 60 -60.13 6.46 -29.62
N LYS A 61 -59.40 7.51 -30.02
CA LYS A 61 -58.52 8.28 -29.15
C LYS A 61 -59.26 9.51 -28.61
N LEU A 62 -59.04 9.85 -27.34
CA LEU A 62 -59.35 11.18 -26.82
C LEU A 62 -58.29 12.16 -27.36
N THR A 63 -58.71 13.05 -28.26
CA THR A 63 -57.83 14.04 -28.89
C THR A 63 -58.08 15.42 -28.28
N GLY A 64 -57.09 16.32 -28.38
CA GLY A 64 -57.20 17.68 -27.83
C GLY A 64 -57.08 17.78 -26.31
N LEU A 65 -56.71 16.71 -25.62
CA LEU A 65 -56.44 16.74 -24.18
C LEU A 65 -55.19 17.59 -23.90
N ALA A 66 -55.29 18.54 -22.96
CA ALA A 66 -54.13 19.29 -22.46
C ALA A 66 -53.22 18.38 -21.61
N LYS A 67 -51.97 18.80 -21.37
CA LYS A 67 -51.06 18.08 -20.48
C LYS A 67 -51.59 18.17 -19.04
N GLY A 68 -51.75 17.04 -18.35
CA GLY A 68 -52.17 17.03 -16.95
C GLY A 68 -51.13 17.69 -16.04
N THR A 69 -51.58 18.49 -15.09
CA THR A 69 -50.75 19.22 -14.10
C THR A 69 -51.03 18.79 -12.67
N ASP A 70 -52.28 18.44 -12.36
CA ASP A 70 -52.70 17.95 -11.04
C ASP A 70 -52.76 16.42 -11.00
N SER A 71 -52.67 15.85 -9.79
CA SER A 71 -52.68 14.39 -9.60
C SER A 71 -54.01 13.71 -9.98
N THR A 72 -55.08 14.49 -10.15
CA THR A 72 -56.42 14.02 -10.55
C THR A 72 -56.70 14.20 -12.04
N ASP A 73 -55.77 14.77 -12.81
CA ASP A 73 -55.96 15.01 -14.23
C ASP A 73 -55.83 13.72 -15.06
N ALA A 74 -56.50 13.69 -16.20
CA ALA A 74 -56.23 12.67 -17.21
C ALA A 74 -54.84 12.90 -17.83
N VAL A 75 -54.02 11.85 -17.88
CA VAL A 75 -52.64 11.91 -18.39
C VAL A 75 -52.61 11.56 -19.88
N ARG A 76 -51.84 12.32 -20.67
CA ARG A 76 -51.60 12.01 -22.08
C ARG A 76 -50.51 10.95 -22.24
N MET A 77 -50.59 10.15 -23.30
CA MET A 77 -49.60 9.10 -23.57
C MET A 77 -48.17 9.63 -23.74
N ASP A 78 -47.97 10.84 -24.27
CA ASP A 78 -46.63 11.45 -24.39
C ASP A 78 -45.99 11.75 -23.02
N GLN A 79 -46.79 12.05 -22.00
CA GLN A 79 -46.30 12.20 -20.63
C GLN A 79 -45.82 10.87 -20.06
N VAL A 80 -46.51 9.77 -20.38
CA VAL A 80 -46.13 8.41 -19.96
C VAL A 80 -44.91 7.93 -20.76
N ALA A 81 -44.86 8.19 -22.07
CA ALA A 81 -43.73 7.81 -22.90
C ALA A 81 -42.43 8.55 -22.52
N THR A 82 -42.54 9.79 -22.04
CA THR A 82 -41.37 10.52 -21.49
C THR A 82 -40.79 9.78 -20.29
N LEU A 83 -41.65 9.27 -19.40
CA LEU A 83 -41.23 8.47 -18.24
C LEU A 83 -40.57 7.14 -18.65
N ASP A 84 -41.03 6.51 -19.73
CA ASP A 84 -40.47 5.25 -20.25
C ASP A 84 -39.10 5.42 -20.93
N SER A 85 -38.80 6.62 -21.41
CA SER A 85 -37.53 6.95 -22.08
C SER A 85 -36.43 7.49 -21.15
N GLU A 86 -36.75 7.86 -19.92
CA GLU A 86 -35.78 8.33 -18.94
C GLU A 86 -35.15 7.15 -18.19
N THR A 87 -33.83 7.00 -18.29
CA THR A 87 -33.08 5.96 -17.56
C THR A 87 -33.00 6.23 -16.05
N ASP A 88 -33.38 7.44 -15.62
CA ASP A 88 -33.32 7.89 -14.22
C ASP A 88 -34.70 8.33 -13.73
N PHE A 89 -35.47 7.37 -13.22
CA PHE A 89 -36.73 7.65 -12.55
C PHE A 89 -36.45 8.36 -11.21
N THR A 90 -36.60 9.69 -11.18
CA THR A 90 -36.46 10.48 -9.93
C THR A 90 -37.76 10.53 -9.12
N ALA A 91 -38.81 9.82 -9.54
CA ALA A 91 -40.02 9.68 -8.75
C ALA A 91 -39.78 8.67 -7.61
N LYS A 92 -40.43 8.91 -6.46
CA LYS A 92 -40.44 8.01 -5.31
C LYS A 92 -41.21 6.73 -5.68
N VAL A 93 -40.58 5.84 -6.44
CA VAL A 93 -41.14 4.54 -6.79
C VAL A 93 -41.19 3.75 -5.49
N THR A 94 -42.37 3.59 -4.92
CA THR A 94 -42.60 2.54 -3.93
C THR A 94 -42.46 1.22 -4.67
N VAL A 95 -41.25 0.63 -4.62
CA VAL A 95 -41.05 -0.74 -5.06
C VAL A 95 -41.89 -1.61 -4.13
N GLN A 96 -42.96 -2.23 -4.64
CA GLN A 96 -43.79 -3.09 -3.81
C GLN A 96 -42.93 -4.18 -3.14
N GLY A 97 -42.96 -4.22 -1.81
CA GLY A 97 -42.19 -5.15 -1.00
C GLY A 97 -40.85 -4.62 -0.47
N VAL A 98 -40.52 -3.35 -0.67
CA VAL A 98 -39.40 -2.67 0.01
C VAL A 98 -39.95 -1.49 0.80
N ASP A 99 -40.33 -1.75 2.05
CA ASP A 99 -40.97 -0.77 2.92
C ASP A 99 -39.96 0.19 3.58
N ASP A 100 -38.68 -0.16 3.56
CA ASP A 100 -37.61 0.64 4.15
C ASP A 100 -36.29 0.48 3.36
N TRP A 101 -35.83 1.58 2.77
CA TRP A 101 -34.54 1.69 2.07
C TRP A 101 -33.38 2.05 3.02
N THR A 102 -33.70 2.37 4.28
CA THR A 102 -32.75 2.76 5.33
C THR A 102 -32.45 1.62 6.30
N SER A 103 -33.34 0.65 6.44
CA SER A 103 -33.02 -0.62 7.07
C SER A 103 -32.19 -1.45 6.11
N ASN A 104 -30.95 -1.75 6.48
CA ASN A 104 -30.17 -2.84 5.92
C ASN A 104 -30.81 -4.19 6.31
N GLU A 105 -32.08 -4.40 5.95
CA GLU A 105 -32.75 -5.68 6.16
C GLU A 105 -32.00 -6.73 5.33
N PRO A 106 -31.52 -7.81 5.97
CA PRO A 106 -30.80 -8.86 5.28
C PRO A 106 -31.73 -9.52 4.26
N VAL A 107 -31.55 -9.19 2.98
CA VAL A 107 -32.25 -9.89 1.89
C VAL A 107 -31.77 -11.34 1.90
N PRO A 108 -32.68 -12.35 1.83
CA PRO A 108 -32.28 -13.75 1.77
C PRO A 108 -31.26 -13.97 0.65
N ALA A 109 -30.17 -14.70 0.94
CA ALA A 109 -29.00 -14.83 0.06
C ALA A 109 -29.34 -15.13 -1.42
N LYS A 110 -30.44 -15.84 -1.67
CA LYS A 110 -30.93 -16.16 -3.02
C LYS A 110 -31.35 -14.93 -3.86
N GLN A 111 -31.73 -13.81 -3.22
CA GLN A 111 -32.17 -12.58 -3.90
C GLN A 111 -31.08 -11.51 -3.98
N ALA A 112 -30.01 -11.65 -3.20
CA ALA A 112 -28.87 -10.72 -3.21
C ALA A 112 -27.91 -10.98 -4.40
N ASP A 113 -27.89 -12.21 -4.94
CA ASP A 113 -26.82 -12.66 -5.85
C ASP A 113 -26.88 -12.03 -7.25
N GLU A 114 -28.06 -11.66 -7.74
CA GLU A 114 -28.19 -11.11 -9.11
C GLU A 114 -28.15 -9.57 -9.18
N ARG A 115 -28.54 -8.87 -8.10
CA ARG A 115 -28.71 -7.39 -8.13
C ARG A 115 -27.48 -6.60 -7.66
N TYR A 116 -26.66 -7.15 -6.78
CA TYR A 116 -25.53 -6.40 -6.20
C TYR A 116 -24.22 -6.47 -7.00
N ILE A 117 -24.10 -7.40 -7.96
CA ILE A 117 -22.85 -7.57 -8.71
C ILE A 117 -22.72 -6.58 -9.88
N LEU A 118 -23.83 -6.12 -10.47
CA LEU A 118 -23.75 -5.25 -11.65
C LEU A 118 -23.59 -3.75 -11.34
N GLN A 119 -24.06 -3.24 -10.20
CA GLN A 119 -24.18 -1.80 -10.01
C GLN A 119 -22.98 -1.13 -9.31
N GLY A 120 -22.20 -1.89 -8.52
CA GLY A 120 -21.09 -1.32 -7.75
C GLY A 120 -19.73 -1.25 -8.46
N ILE A 121 -19.57 -1.94 -9.60
CA ILE A 121 -18.24 -2.14 -10.23
C ILE A 121 -18.04 -1.27 -11.49
N VAL A 122 -19.10 -0.64 -12.02
CA VAL A 122 -19.04 0.00 -13.35
C VAL A 122 -19.11 1.55 -13.31
N SER A 123 -19.22 2.19 -12.14
CA SER A 123 -19.12 3.65 -12.02
C SER A 123 -17.73 4.11 -11.55
N ASN A 124 -16.66 3.52 -12.10
CA ASN A 124 -15.33 4.02 -11.79
C ASN A 124 -15.01 5.23 -12.69
N ASN A 125 -15.00 6.44 -12.12
CA ASN A 125 -14.52 7.65 -12.80
C ASN A 125 -13.00 7.62 -13.08
N ASP A 126 -12.32 6.56 -12.65
CA ASP A 126 -10.91 6.34 -12.91
C ASP A 126 -10.68 5.85 -14.35
N LYS A 127 -10.07 6.71 -15.18
CA LYS A 127 -9.74 6.43 -16.58
C LYS A 127 -8.78 5.25 -16.77
N ALA A 128 -8.20 4.70 -15.69
CA ALA A 128 -7.27 3.59 -15.76
C ALA A 128 -7.94 2.22 -16.03
N ALA A 129 -9.20 2.02 -15.61
CA ALA A 129 -9.91 0.76 -15.77
C ALA A 129 -10.93 0.83 -16.92
N LYS A 130 -10.76 0.00 -17.96
CA LYS A 130 -11.58 0.04 -19.16
C LYS A 130 -12.80 -0.88 -19.08
N TYR A 131 -12.63 -2.08 -18.52
CA TYR A 131 -13.71 -3.06 -18.34
C TYR A 131 -13.50 -3.88 -17.06
N GLY A 132 -14.56 -4.08 -16.27
CA GLY A 132 -14.63 -5.14 -15.25
C GLY A 132 -15.41 -6.32 -15.81
N TRP A 133 -14.94 -7.54 -15.60
CA TRP A 133 -15.63 -8.75 -16.07
C TRP A 133 -15.70 -9.82 -14.96
N LEU A 134 -16.83 -10.51 -14.95
CA LEU A 134 -17.08 -11.70 -14.13
C LEU A 134 -17.37 -12.85 -15.09
N ASP A 135 -16.42 -13.77 -15.27
CA ASP A 135 -16.62 -14.96 -16.10
C ASP A 135 -17.15 -16.09 -15.22
N LEU A 136 -18.43 -16.39 -15.39
CA LEU A 136 -19.16 -17.48 -14.73
C LEU A 136 -19.28 -18.74 -15.60
N THR A 137 -18.75 -18.72 -16.83
CA THR A 137 -19.34 -19.53 -17.92
C THR A 137 -18.55 -20.75 -18.36
N THR A 138 -17.26 -20.89 -18.00
CA THR A 138 -16.43 -21.89 -18.69
C THR A 138 -15.84 -23.02 -17.84
N GLU A 139 -15.96 -23.02 -16.52
CA GLU A 139 -15.67 -24.21 -15.70
C GLU A 139 -16.67 -24.31 -14.53
N PRO A 140 -17.29 -25.48 -14.29
CA PRO A 140 -18.14 -25.69 -13.13
C PRO A 140 -17.37 -25.41 -11.83
N GLY A 141 -17.76 -24.35 -11.12
CA GLY A 141 -17.43 -24.18 -9.70
C GLY A 141 -16.61 -22.96 -9.29
N TYR A 142 -16.10 -22.11 -10.20
CA TYR A 142 -15.29 -20.95 -9.77
C TYR A 142 -15.55 -19.65 -10.55
N PRO A 143 -16.18 -18.64 -9.93
CA PRO A 143 -16.28 -17.31 -10.54
C PRO A 143 -14.88 -16.70 -10.68
N ARG A 144 -14.59 -16.13 -11.85
CA ARG A 144 -13.37 -15.34 -12.10
C ARG A 144 -13.73 -13.86 -12.12
N PHE A 145 -13.13 -13.09 -11.21
CA PHE A 145 -13.22 -11.63 -11.22
C PHE A 145 -11.95 -11.03 -11.82
N GLY A 146 -12.10 -10.11 -12.78
CA GLY A 146 -10.96 -9.37 -13.34
C GLY A 146 -11.30 -7.97 -13.83
N VAL A 147 -10.27 -7.14 -13.92
CA VAL A 147 -10.28 -5.79 -14.48
C VAL A 147 -9.29 -5.71 -15.64
N GLN A 148 -9.69 -5.10 -16.75
CA GLN A 148 -8.81 -4.82 -17.88
C GLN A 148 -8.49 -3.33 -17.90
N ASP A 149 -7.20 -2.99 -17.97
CA ASP A 149 -6.76 -1.60 -18.07
C ASP A 149 -6.95 -1.04 -19.49
N THR A 150 -6.61 0.24 -19.68
CA THR A 150 -6.71 0.91 -20.98
C THR A 150 -5.79 0.37 -22.06
N SER A 151 -4.70 -0.32 -21.69
CA SER A 151 -3.76 -0.98 -22.61
C SER A 151 -4.25 -2.35 -23.08
N GLY A 152 -5.33 -2.88 -22.48
CA GLY A 152 -5.83 -4.22 -22.72
C GLY A 152 -5.23 -5.29 -21.79
N THR A 153 -4.42 -4.88 -20.81
CA THR A 153 -3.84 -5.80 -19.82
C THR A 153 -4.88 -6.18 -18.77
N THR A 154 -5.03 -7.47 -18.50
CA THR A 154 -6.06 -7.98 -17.60
C THR A 154 -5.47 -8.42 -16.26
N TYR A 155 -6.05 -7.92 -15.17
CA TYR A 155 -5.71 -8.25 -13.79
C TYR A 155 -6.89 -8.97 -13.15
N GLY A 156 -6.73 -10.23 -12.76
CA GLY A 156 -7.80 -11.01 -12.13
C GLY A 156 -7.34 -11.75 -10.89
N PHE A 157 -8.26 -11.99 -9.97
CA PHE A 157 -8.04 -12.88 -8.83
C PHE A 157 -8.65 -14.24 -9.16
N TYR A 158 -7.82 -15.27 -9.22
CA TYR A 158 -8.28 -16.64 -9.38
C TYR A 158 -8.76 -17.17 -8.02
N GLY A 159 -9.89 -17.88 -7.99
CA GLY A 159 -10.36 -18.55 -6.78
C GLY A 159 -9.29 -19.47 -6.19
N ILE A 160 -9.26 -19.58 -4.86
CA ILE A 160 -8.28 -20.33 -4.06
C ILE A 160 -8.02 -21.75 -4.59
N ALA A 161 -9.02 -22.43 -5.15
CA ALA A 161 -8.87 -23.76 -5.72
C ALA A 161 -7.98 -23.79 -6.97
N LYS A 162 -8.01 -22.76 -7.83
CA LYS A 162 -7.14 -22.67 -9.01
C LYS A 162 -5.72 -22.31 -8.61
N VAL A 163 -5.56 -21.46 -7.59
CA VAL A 163 -4.26 -21.19 -6.96
C VAL A 163 -3.68 -22.47 -6.36
N ASN A 164 -4.49 -23.25 -5.64
CA ASN A 164 -4.06 -24.53 -5.07
C ASN A 164 -3.77 -25.58 -6.15
N ALA A 165 -4.54 -25.63 -7.25
CA ALA A 165 -4.27 -26.51 -8.39
C ALA A 165 -3.01 -26.10 -9.16
N LEU A 166 -2.75 -24.79 -9.30
CA LEU A 166 -1.53 -24.26 -9.91
C LEU A 166 -0.33 -24.55 -9.02
N ILE A 167 -0.46 -24.37 -7.69
CA ILE A 167 0.54 -24.75 -6.69
C ILE A 167 0.79 -26.26 -6.75
N ALA A 168 -0.25 -27.10 -6.79
CA ALA A 168 -0.12 -28.54 -6.90
C ALA A 168 0.54 -28.98 -8.22
N ALA A 169 0.23 -28.33 -9.35
CA ALA A 169 0.87 -28.57 -10.63
C ALA A 169 2.34 -28.13 -10.65
N CYS A 170 2.68 -27.02 -9.97
CA CYS A 170 4.05 -26.58 -9.77
C CYS A 170 4.84 -27.50 -8.82
N LEU A 171 4.17 -28.13 -7.85
CA LEU A 171 4.77 -29.08 -6.91
C LEU A 171 4.88 -30.51 -7.49
N GLY A 172 4.04 -30.88 -8.46
CA GLY A 172 4.03 -32.20 -9.09
C GLY A 172 5.01 -32.40 -10.25
N ASN A 173 5.93 -31.47 -10.50
CA ASN A 173 6.72 -31.44 -11.74
C ASN A 173 7.80 -32.54 -11.80
N THR A 174 7.47 -33.66 -12.46
CA THR A 174 8.46 -34.45 -13.21
C THR A 174 8.80 -33.67 -14.46
N ASN A 175 9.97 -33.04 -14.49
CA ASN A 175 10.40 -32.12 -15.55
C ASN A 175 11.28 -32.88 -16.57
N PRO A 176 10.76 -33.41 -17.68
CA PRO A 176 11.50 -34.30 -18.58
C PRO A 176 12.55 -33.59 -19.46
N GLY A 177 12.70 -32.26 -19.36
CA GLY A 177 13.45 -31.46 -20.33
C GLY A 177 14.87 -31.04 -19.94
N ILE A 178 15.30 -31.20 -18.69
CA ILE A 178 16.62 -30.75 -18.22
C ILE A 178 17.35 -31.92 -17.56
N SER A 179 18.31 -32.51 -18.28
CA SER A 179 19.20 -33.54 -17.72
C SER A 179 19.98 -32.94 -16.55
N GLY A 180 19.77 -33.47 -15.34
CA GLY A 180 20.43 -33.03 -14.10
C GLY A 180 19.62 -32.09 -13.19
N ALA A 181 18.38 -31.72 -13.55
CA ALA A 181 17.52 -30.96 -12.63
C ALA A 181 17.06 -31.84 -11.46
N LEU A 182 17.24 -31.37 -10.22
CA LEU A 182 16.77 -32.07 -9.01
C LEU A 182 15.24 -32.08 -8.98
N ALA A 183 14.66 -33.28 -8.95
CA ALA A 183 13.21 -33.48 -8.87
C ALA A 183 12.62 -32.81 -7.62
N GLY A 184 11.53 -32.06 -7.77
CA GLY A 184 10.78 -31.47 -6.65
C GLY A 184 11.17 -30.04 -6.25
N THR A 185 11.94 -29.31 -7.05
CA THR A 185 12.29 -27.91 -6.75
C THR A 185 11.66 -26.94 -7.75
N SER A 186 10.89 -25.95 -7.27
CA SER A 186 10.25 -24.91 -8.09
C SER A 186 11.21 -23.80 -8.53
N LEU A 187 12.48 -23.88 -8.11
CA LEU A 187 13.60 -23.08 -8.58
C LEU A 187 14.57 -24.01 -9.29
N CYS A 188 14.78 -23.82 -10.59
CA CYS A 188 15.81 -24.54 -11.33
C CYS A 188 17.00 -23.61 -11.56
N VAL A 189 18.20 -24.03 -11.18
CA VAL A 189 19.44 -23.34 -11.59
C VAL A 189 19.86 -23.93 -12.94
N ASN A 190 20.02 -23.11 -13.98
CA ASN A 190 20.50 -23.62 -15.26
C ASN A 190 22.00 -23.98 -15.11
N PRO A 191 22.39 -25.25 -15.31
CA PRO A 191 23.77 -25.67 -15.12
C PRO A 191 24.75 -25.04 -16.11
N ALA A 192 24.29 -24.48 -17.23
CA ALA A 192 25.16 -23.84 -18.22
C ALA A 192 25.59 -22.41 -17.83
N ASP A 193 24.79 -21.69 -17.03
CA ASP A 193 25.04 -20.28 -16.67
C ASP A 193 25.03 -20.00 -15.15
N GLY A 194 24.59 -20.97 -14.33
CA GLY A 194 24.54 -20.85 -12.87
C GLY A 194 23.40 -19.97 -12.33
N LEU A 195 22.45 -19.53 -13.15
CA LEU A 195 21.39 -18.61 -12.72
C LEU A 195 20.11 -19.33 -12.30
N PRO A 196 19.38 -18.84 -11.27
CA PRO A 196 18.10 -19.37 -10.85
C PRO A 196 16.95 -18.91 -11.77
N TYR A 197 16.14 -19.85 -12.23
CA TYR A 197 14.96 -19.65 -13.06
C TYR A 197 13.72 -20.17 -12.35
N LEU A 198 12.61 -19.42 -12.46
CA LEU A 198 11.26 -19.94 -12.19
C LEU A 198 10.81 -20.66 -13.45
N ALA A 199 10.96 -21.99 -13.48
CA ALA A 199 10.56 -22.79 -14.63
C ALA A 199 9.10 -23.27 -14.50
N TYR A 200 8.32 -23.11 -15.57
CA TYR A 200 7.10 -23.90 -15.79
C TYR A 200 7.25 -24.73 -17.06
N SER A 201 6.49 -25.84 -17.11
CA SER A 201 6.45 -26.80 -18.21
C SER A 201 6.17 -26.15 -19.58
N ARG A 202 6.81 -26.71 -20.63
CA ARG A 202 6.69 -26.38 -22.07
C ARG A 202 7.59 -25.25 -22.64
N ASN A 203 8.85 -25.19 -22.19
CA ASN A 203 9.94 -24.53 -22.94
C ASN A 203 9.75 -23.05 -23.31
N THR A 204 8.93 -22.30 -22.58
CA THR A 204 8.87 -20.84 -22.72
C THR A 204 9.30 -20.22 -21.40
N GLN A 205 10.41 -19.48 -21.41
CA GLN A 205 10.93 -18.76 -20.24
C GLN A 205 9.88 -17.74 -19.79
N ILE A 206 9.14 -17.99 -18.70
CA ILE A 206 8.04 -17.09 -18.31
C ILE A 206 8.53 -15.87 -17.53
N ALA A 207 9.61 -16.00 -16.75
CA ALA A 207 10.27 -14.84 -16.16
C ALA A 207 11.69 -15.20 -15.75
N ARG A 208 12.68 -14.55 -16.39
CA ARG A 208 13.89 -14.22 -15.65
C ARG A 208 13.38 -13.35 -14.51
N LEU A 209 13.49 -13.78 -13.25
CA LEU A 209 13.32 -12.89 -12.10
C LEU A 209 14.19 -11.69 -12.44
N ALA A 210 13.55 -10.56 -12.78
CA ALA A 210 14.16 -9.53 -13.59
C ALA A 210 15.37 -8.98 -12.83
N LEU A 211 16.53 -9.56 -13.12
CA LEU A 211 17.81 -8.94 -12.86
C LEU A 211 17.79 -7.75 -13.81
N ASP A 212 17.34 -6.62 -13.28
CA ASP A 212 17.71 -5.32 -13.81
C ASP A 212 19.24 -5.35 -13.85
N SER A 213 19.80 -5.66 -15.02
CA SER A 213 21.23 -5.83 -15.22
C SER A 213 22.02 -4.56 -14.86
N GLN A 214 21.32 -3.43 -14.65
CA GLN A 214 21.91 -2.20 -14.13
C GLN A 214 22.06 -2.18 -12.60
N LYS A 215 21.37 -3.07 -11.88
CA LYS A 215 21.35 -3.11 -10.40
C LYS A 215 22.18 -4.22 -9.78
N LEU A 216 22.49 -5.28 -10.52
CA LEU A 216 23.30 -6.40 -10.04
C LEU A 216 24.39 -6.72 -11.06
N GLY A 217 25.64 -6.33 -10.75
CA GLY A 217 26.80 -6.68 -11.55
C GLY A 217 27.35 -8.05 -11.15
N TYR A 218 27.59 -8.91 -12.13
CA TYR A 218 28.18 -10.23 -11.91
C TYR A 218 29.54 -10.34 -12.61
N SER A 219 30.51 -10.93 -11.92
CA SER A 219 31.78 -11.36 -12.49
C SER A 219 32.21 -12.65 -11.80
N GLY A 220 32.64 -13.67 -12.56
CA GLY A 220 33.13 -14.93 -11.98
C GLY A 220 32.11 -15.75 -11.18
N GLY A 221 30.80 -15.57 -11.41
CA GLY A 221 29.75 -16.33 -10.71
C GLY A 221 29.35 -15.79 -9.33
N GLN A 222 29.81 -14.60 -8.94
CA GLN A 222 29.42 -13.93 -7.69
C GLN A 222 28.76 -12.57 -7.97
N VAL A 223 27.86 -12.13 -7.07
CA VAL A 223 27.24 -10.80 -7.09
C VAL A 223 28.27 -9.78 -6.61
N ASN A 224 28.69 -8.87 -7.49
CA ASN A 224 29.75 -7.91 -7.20
C ASN A 224 29.22 -6.63 -6.53
N TYR A 225 27.98 -6.22 -6.85
CA TYR A 225 27.33 -5.07 -6.21
C TYR A 225 25.80 -5.13 -6.32
N LEU A 226 25.11 -4.44 -5.40
CA LEU A 226 23.68 -4.14 -5.44
C LEU A 226 23.50 -2.61 -5.54
N ARG A 227 22.79 -2.13 -6.57
CA ARG A 227 22.46 -0.70 -6.69
C ARG A 227 21.06 -0.42 -6.12
N VAL A 228 20.97 0.40 -5.08
CA VAL A 228 19.70 0.84 -4.47
C VAL A 228 19.53 2.34 -4.70
N GLY A 229 18.72 2.72 -5.69
CA GLY A 229 18.58 4.11 -6.13
C GLY A 229 19.79 4.59 -6.94
N THR A 230 20.27 5.82 -6.71
CA THR A 230 21.52 6.34 -7.29
C THR A 230 22.77 5.86 -6.53
N SER A 231 22.59 5.25 -5.37
CA SER A 231 23.68 4.82 -4.49
C SER A 231 24.08 3.38 -4.80
N LEU A 232 25.40 3.16 -4.96
CA LEU A 232 25.99 1.86 -5.20
C LEU A 232 26.36 1.22 -3.86
N PHE A 233 25.76 0.08 -3.55
CA PHE A 233 26.14 -0.73 -2.40
C PHE A 233 26.96 -1.92 -2.91
N VAL A 234 28.28 -1.77 -2.89
CA VAL A 234 29.22 -2.84 -3.26
C VAL A 234 29.35 -3.80 -2.06
N LEU A 235 29.35 -5.11 -2.32
CA LEU A 235 29.48 -6.17 -1.31
C LEU A 235 30.73 -7.03 -1.57
N GLY A 236 31.80 -6.41 -2.09
CA GLY A 236 33.11 -7.05 -2.26
C GLY A 236 33.98 -6.94 -1.01
N ASN A 237 35.10 -7.67 -1.00
CA ASN A 237 36.05 -7.70 0.13
C ASN A 237 36.86 -6.39 0.30
N GLU A 238 36.54 -5.34 -0.47
CA GLU A 238 37.21 -4.03 -0.52
C GLU A 238 36.18 -2.88 -0.63
N CYS A 239 35.12 -2.90 0.19
CA CYS A 239 34.07 -1.90 0.09
C CYS A 239 34.35 -0.64 0.91
N ALA A 240 34.87 0.37 0.23
CA ALA A 240 34.83 1.74 0.70
C ALA A 240 33.40 2.27 0.58
N VAL A 241 32.76 2.64 1.69
CA VAL A 241 31.48 3.35 1.67
C VAL A 241 31.75 4.85 1.73
N TYR A 242 31.47 5.57 0.65
CA TYR A 242 31.57 7.03 0.65
C TYR A 242 30.40 7.64 1.42
N ASN A 243 30.69 8.32 2.53
CA ASN A 243 29.70 9.08 3.27
C ASN A 243 29.78 10.55 2.85
N SER A 244 28.84 10.97 1.99
CA SER A 244 28.78 12.33 1.46
C SER A 244 28.52 13.39 2.52
N ALA A 245 27.92 13.06 3.68
CA ALA A 245 27.69 14.01 4.76
C ALA A 245 28.98 14.43 5.48
N VAL A 246 30.03 13.61 5.40
CA VAL A 246 31.34 13.90 6.03
C VAL A 246 32.48 14.03 5.02
N GLY A 247 32.18 13.88 3.71
CA GLY A 247 33.19 13.98 2.65
C GLY A 247 34.28 12.91 2.72
N ALA A 248 34.04 11.79 3.41
CA ALA A 248 35.04 10.78 3.70
C ALA A 248 34.58 9.38 3.25
N TRP A 249 35.55 8.56 2.85
CA TRP A 249 35.35 7.14 2.64
C TRP A 249 35.54 6.42 3.97
N VAL A 250 34.57 5.61 4.36
CA VAL A 250 34.69 4.67 5.48
C VAL A 250 35.10 3.34 4.89
N ASN A 251 36.35 2.95 5.14
CA ASN A 251 36.90 1.68 4.68
C ASN A 251 36.95 0.70 5.85
N THR A 252 36.28 -0.44 5.70
CA THR A 252 36.51 -1.63 6.53
C THR A 252 37.23 -2.64 5.67
N TYR A 253 38.53 -2.84 5.91
CA TYR A 253 39.31 -3.86 5.23
C TYR A 253 40.00 -4.78 6.23
N VAL A 254 40.18 -6.03 5.84
CA VAL A 254 41.04 -6.98 6.55
C VAL A 254 42.37 -6.97 5.83
N ASP A 255 43.45 -6.55 6.49
CA ASP A 255 44.77 -6.56 5.86
C ASP A 255 45.30 -7.99 5.65
N SER A 256 46.43 -8.14 4.96
CA SER A 256 47.05 -9.45 4.68
C SER A 256 47.42 -10.26 5.94
N ASN A 257 47.37 -9.65 7.11
CA ASN A 257 47.67 -10.29 8.40
C ASN A 257 46.39 -10.62 9.20
N GLY A 258 45.20 -10.38 8.65
CA GLY A 258 43.92 -10.65 9.31
C GLY A 258 43.40 -9.51 10.18
N ASN A 259 43.99 -8.31 10.12
CA ASN A 259 43.57 -7.19 10.97
C ASN A 259 42.39 -6.43 10.35
N ALA A 260 41.28 -6.34 11.08
CA ALA A 260 40.18 -5.46 10.71
C ALA A 260 40.56 -4.00 10.98
N THR A 261 40.73 -3.22 9.91
CA THR A 261 41.07 -1.80 9.98
C THR A 261 39.85 -0.96 9.64
N TRP A 262 39.52 0.02 10.50
CA TRP A 262 38.51 1.03 10.22
C TRP A 262 39.23 2.34 9.87
N ASP A 263 39.28 2.68 8.58
CA ASP A 263 39.90 3.91 8.11
C ASP A 263 38.82 4.97 7.84
N LEU A 264 38.92 6.10 8.55
CA LEU A 264 38.00 7.23 8.45
C LEU A 264 38.58 8.37 7.60
N ASN A 265 39.78 8.22 7.05
CA ASN A 265 40.44 9.27 6.29
C ASN A 265 40.28 9.01 4.80
N GLY A 266 39.64 9.95 4.09
CA GLY A 266 39.23 9.84 2.68
C GLY A 266 40.34 9.78 1.62
N GLY A 267 41.51 9.21 1.92
CA GLY A 267 42.59 8.95 0.96
C GLY A 267 42.75 7.46 0.69
N SER A 268 43.03 7.10 -0.56
CA SER A 268 43.41 5.72 -0.95
C SER A 268 44.58 5.23 -0.08
N PRO A 269 44.52 4.00 0.47
CA PRO A 269 45.54 3.45 1.37
C PRO A 269 46.96 3.52 0.81
N ASP A 270 47.12 3.42 -0.51
CA ASP A 270 48.42 3.30 -1.17
C ASP A 270 49.15 4.64 -1.31
N ASN A 271 48.45 5.77 -1.17
CA ASN A 271 49.05 7.11 -1.34
C ASN A 271 49.21 7.90 -0.04
N ASN A 272 48.87 7.34 1.11
CA ASN A 272 48.84 8.04 2.39
C ASN A 272 50.04 7.70 3.29
N THR A 273 51.23 7.61 2.71
CA THR A 273 52.50 7.33 3.40
C THR A 273 52.87 8.33 4.51
N GLY A 274 52.09 9.40 4.72
CA GLY A 274 52.28 10.38 5.79
C GLY A 274 51.11 10.57 6.76
N ASN A 275 49.92 10.03 6.52
CA ASN A 275 48.71 10.42 7.26
C ASN A 275 48.28 9.32 8.27
N LYS A 276 48.77 9.44 9.50
CA LYS A 276 48.74 8.39 10.55
C LYS A 276 47.48 8.36 11.42
N ASN A 277 46.35 8.86 10.92
CA ASN A 277 45.09 8.96 11.68
C ASN A 277 44.15 7.76 11.41
N TRP A 278 44.65 6.54 11.57
CA TRP A 278 43.81 5.34 11.56
C TRP A 278 43.72 4.76 12.96
N LEU A 279 42.55 4.18 13.29
CA LEU A 279 42.33 3.40 14.50
C LEU A 279 42.19 1.93 14.10
N ARG A 280 43.12 1.08 14.55
CA ARG A 280 43.08 -0.37 14.30
C ARG A 280 42.80 -1.13 15.58
N MET A 281 42.05 -2.21 15.49
CA MET A 281 42.05 -3.27 16.49
C MET A 281 43.03 -4.35 16.02
N ALA A 282 44.11 -4.56 16.77
CA ALA A 282 45.05 -5.64 16.53
C ALA A 282 44.41 -7.00 16.92
N PRO A 283 44.96 -8.15 16.47
CA PRO A 283 44.37 -9.48 16.71
C PRO A 283 44.30 -9.86 18.19
N ASP A 284 45.13 -9.22 19.01
CA ASP A 284 45.17 -9.32 20.47
C ASP A 284 44.11 -8.44 21.18
N GLY A 285 43.30 -7.71 20.42
CA GLY A 285 42.24 -6.83 20.93
C GLY A 285 42.70 -5.41 21.27
N HIS A 286 43.97 -5.06 21.07
CA HIS A 286 44.46 -3.71 21.37
C HIS A 286 44.06 -2.69 20.29
N LEU A 287 43.69 -1.48 20.74
CA LEU A 287 43.49 -0.33 19.86
C LEU A 287 44.83 0.36 19.59
N GLN A 288 45.24 0.46 18.32
CA GLN A 288 46.49 1.06 17.88
C GLN A 288 46.25 2.18 16.85
N THR A 289 47.12 3.19 16.84
CA THR A 289 47.20 4.17 15.74
C THR A 289 48.44 3.93 14.90
N GLY A 290 48.55 4.59 13.74
CA GLY A 290 49.78 4.57 12.93
C GLY A 290 51.03 5.14 13.59
N LYS A 291 50.95 5.65 14.84
CA LYS A 291 52.07 6.10 15.66
C LYS A 291 52.39 5.17 16.85
N GLY A 292 51.68 4.05 17.02
CA GLY A 292 51.86 3.11 18.14
C GLY A 292 50.63 2.99 19.04
N THR A 293 50.82 2.41 20.23
CA THR A 293 49.77 2.16 21.23
C THR A 293 49.02 3.44 21.57
N VAL A 294 47.68 3.41 21.46
CA VAL A 294 46.83 4.58 21.73
C VAL A 294 46.82 4.85 23.23
N ALA A 295 47.27 6.03 23.64
CA ALA A 295 46.91 6.56 24.95
C ALA A 295 45.50 7.16 24.88
N PHE A 296 44.54 6.61 25.62
CA PHE A 296 43.24 7.25 25.78
C PHE A 296 43.39 8.37 26.81
N SER A 297 43.24 9.62 26.39
CA SER A 297 43.02 10.74 27.31
C SER A 297 41.53 11.04 27.36
N ALA A 298 40.91 10.82 28.52
CA ALA A 298 39.56 11.27 28.77
C ALA A 298 39.61 12.33 29.86
N ASP A 299 38.98 13.48 29.60
CA ASP A 299 38.61 14.40 30.67
C ASP A 299 37.52 13.71 31.47
N LEU A 300 37.85 13.27 32.69
CA LEU A 300 36.85 12.68 33.57
C LEU A 300 35.83 13.78 33.90
N PRO A 301 34.53 13.58 33.62
CA PRO A 301 33.52 14.65 33.63
C PRO A 301 33.22 15.30 35.00
N SER A 302 34.02 15.03 36.04
CA SER A 302 33.84 15.57 37.38
C SER A 302 35.09 16.22 38.00
N LEU A 303 36.20 16.33 37.28
CA LEU A 303 37.39 17.01 37.79
C LEU A 303 37.81 18.14 36.84
N PRO A 304 37.41 19.39 37.11
CA PRO A 304 37.98 20.55 36.42
C PRO A 304 39.50 20.51 36.61
N GLY A 305 40.25 20.37 35.52
CA GLY A 305 41.71 20.28 35.56
C GLY A 305 42.27 18.93 36.03
N ASN A 306 41.78 17.79 35.53
CA ASN A 306 42.51 16.53 35.69
C ASN A 306 42.28 15.60 34.49
N THR A 307 43.29 15.49 33.64
CA THR A 307 43.33 14.52 32.55
C THR A 307 43.85 13.18 33.06
N LEU A 308 43.16 12.10 32.69
CA LEU A 308 43.65 10.74 32.88
C LEU A 308 44.50 10.34 31.66
N GLN A 309 45.78 10.03 31.85
CA GLN A 309 46.62 9.40 30.84
C GLN A 309 46.70 7.90 31.11
N ILE A 310 46.42 7.08 30.10
CA ILE A 310 46.57 5.62 30.14
C ILE A 310 47.56 5.22 29.05
N TRP A 311 48.63 4.50 29.37
CA TRP A 311 49.58 4.03 28.36
C TRP A 311 50.27 2.73 28.76
N HIS A 312 50.81 2.03 27.78
CA HIS A 312 51.52 0.78 27.97
C HIS A 312 53.03 0.98 27.80
N VAL A 313 53.83 0.26 28.58
CA VAL A 313 55.29 0.21 28.42
C VAL A 313 55.74 -1.24 28.47
N ASP A 314 56.39 -1.66 27.40
CA ASP A 314 57.00 -2.98 27.32
C ASP A 314 58.33 -3.00 28.07
N ASN A 315 58.70 -4.19 28.55
CA ASN A 315 60.01 -4.47 29.11
C ASN A 315 60.47 -3.57 30.27
N VAL A 316 59.55 -3.20 31.17
CA VAL A 316 59.84 -2.44 32.38
C VAL A 316 60.67 -3.28 33.34
N THR A 317 61.87 -2.80 33.69
CA THR A 317 62.72 -3.40 34.72
C THR A 317 62.60 -2.63 36.03
N SER A 318 62.94 -3.27 37.16
CA SER A 318 62.89 -2.64 38.48
C SER A 318 63.75 -1.37 38.51
N MET A 319 63.19 -0.28 39.07
CA MET A 319 63.76 1.07 39.11
C MET A 319 63.89 1.79 37.76
N SER A 320 63.23 1.30 36.71
CA SER A 320 63.14 2.03 35.43
C SER A 320 62.48 3.40 35.60
N THR A 321 62.99 4.40 34.90
CA THR A 321 62.36 5.72 34.81
C THR A 321 61.41 5.73 33.63
N ILE A 322 60.13 5.97 33.91
CA ILE A 322 59.04 5.99 32.94
C ILE A 322 58.63 7.44 32.71
N SER A 323 58.62 7.85 31.43
CA SER A 323 58.13 9.18 31.04
C SER A 323 56.63 9.14 30.77
N PHE A 324 55.92 10.22 31.09
CA PHE A 324 54.52 10.36 30.69
C PHE A 324 54.42 10.59 29.17
N PRO A 325 53.34 10.11 28.51
CA PRO A 325 53.05 10.45 27.10
C PRO A 325 53.01 11.96 26.86
N LYS A 326 52.47 12.72 27.82
CA LYS A 326 52.54 14.18 27.88
C LYS A 326 52.89 14.63 29.30
N ALA A 327 53.78 15.60 29.43
CA ALA A 327 54.12 16.16 30.74
C ALA A 327 52.89 16.78 31.40
N PHE A 328 52.77 16.62 32.71
CA PHE A 328 51.79 17.31 33.52
C PHE A 328 52.30 18.71 33.89
N SER A 329 51.39 19.65 34.17
CA SER A 329 51.72 21.00 34.63
C SER A 329 52.28 21.01 36.07
N SER A 330 51.90 20.00 36.88
CA SER A 330 52.45 19.71 38.21
C SER A 330 52.71 18.21 38.42
N ILE A 331 53.17 17.81 39.61
CA ILE A 331 53.25 16.37 39.96
C ILE A 331 51.83 15.76 39.89
N PRO A 332 51.62 14.61 39.21
CA PRO A 332 50.30 14.00 39.10
C PRO A 332 49.73 13.63 40.47
N LEU A 333 48.41 13.78 40.62
CA LEU A 333 47.66 13.44 41.83
C LEU A 333 47.83 11.95 42.18
N GLY A 334 47.71 11.08 41.18
CA GLY A 334 47.81 9.64 41.33
C GLY A 334 48.51 9.00 40.14
N ILE A 335 49.29 7.96 40.43
CA ILE A 335 49.86 7.07 39.42
C ILE A 335 49.62 5.65 39.93
N TRP A 336 49.01 4.81 39.11
CA TRP A 336 48.86 3.38 39.38
C TRP A 336 49.21 2.59 38.13
N CYS A 337 49.41 1.29 38.30
CA CYS A 337 49.82 0.43 37.23
C CYS A 337 49.21 -0.96 37.37
N GLN A 338 49.10 -1.65 36.25
CA GLN A 338 48.63 -3.02 36.14
C GLN A 338 49.68 -3.84 35.38
N ASP A 339 50.14 -4.93 36.00
CA ASP A 339 50.96 -5.94 35.32
C ASP A 339 50.07 -6.68 34.31
N MET A 340 50.51 -6.72 33.05
CA MET A 340 49.79 -7.37 31.95
C MET A 340 50.30 -8.78 31.67
N ASP A 341 51.44 -9.18 32.26
CA ASP A 341 51.95 -10.52 32.13
C ASP A 341 51.16 -11.44 33.08
N GLY A 342 50.42 -12.41 32.55
CA GLY A 342 49.46 -13.27 33.29
C GLY A 342 50.01 -14.19 34.39
N GLY A 343 51.09 -13.82 35.07
CA GLY A 343 51.62 -14.46 36.28
C GLY A 343 51.09 -13.82 37.57
N ASN A 344 51.55 -14.32 38.72
CA ASN A 344 51.24 -13.73 40.03
C ASN A 344 51.45 -12.21 40.01
N VAL A 345 50.47 -11.47 40.55
CA VAL A 345 50.48 -10.01 40.63
C VAL A 345 51.67 -9.58 41.48
N ASP A 346 52.77 -9.18 40.83
CA ASP A 346 53.92 -8.65 41.53
C ASP A 346 53.62 -7.22 41.99
N ASN A 347 53.93 -6.92 43.25
CA ASN A 347 53.77 -5.57 43.78
C ASN A 347 54.67 -4.59 43.00
N ALA A 348 54.06 -3.68 42.24
CA ALA A 348 54.74 -2.56 41.61
C ALA A 348 54.59 -1.31 42.49
N THR A 349 55.72 -0.67 42.83
CA THR A 349 55.72 0.55 43.67
C THR A 349 56.17 1.75 42.85
N ILE A 350 55.36 2.81 42.84
CA ILE A 350 55.69 4.09 42.20
C ILE A 350 56.55 4.93 43.15
N ARG A 351 57.66 5.47 42.63
CA ARG A 351 58.64 6.29 43.36
C ARG A 351 59.03 7.52 42.56
N ASN A 352 59.63 8.50 43.24
CA ASN A 352 60.32 9.64 42.61
C ASN A 352 59.49 10.33 41.51
N ARG A 353 58.24 10.66 41.82
CA ARG A 353 57.30 11.30 40.90
C ARG A 353 57.75 12.73 40.59
N THR A 354 57.76 13.08 39.32
CA THR A 354 57.96 14.43 38.80
C THR A 354 56.78 14.78 37.88
N ASN A 355 56.79 15.95 37.26
CA ASN A 355 55.78 16.33 36.28
C ASN A 355 56.05 15.73 34.87
N THR A 356 57.24 15.18 34.62
CA THR A 356 57.62 14.57 33.32
C THR A 356 57.73 13.05 33.38
N GLY A 357 57.80 12.45 34.57
CA GLY A 357 57.91 11.00 34.74
C GLY A 357 58.00 10.54 36.19
N PHE A 358 58.29 9.26 36.38
CA PHE A 358 58.42 8.60 37.69
C PHE A 358 59.33 7.37 37.59
N GLN A 359 59.66 6.77 38.73
CA GLN A 359 60.32 5.47 38.79
C GLN A 359 59.34 4.38 39.23
N VAL A 360 59.48 3.19 38.68
CA VAL A 360 58.69 2.01 39.05
C VAL A 360 59.61 0.90 39.57
N GLN A 361 59.34 0.40 40.76
CA GLN A 361 60.01 -0.77 41.31
C GLN A 361 59.10 -1.99 41.16
N THR A 362 59.54 -3.01 40.42
CA THR A 362 58.83 -4.28 40.27
C THR A 362 59.32 -5.29 41.32
N GLY A 363 58.44 -6.14 41.86
CA GLY A 363 58.72 -6.99 43.02
C GLY A 363 59.86 -8.02 42.85
N ASN A 364 60.15 -8.45 41.61
CA ASN A 364 61.05 -9.59 41.34
C ASN A 364 62.24 -9.28 40.43
N ASN A 365 62.57 -8.01 40.17
CA ASN A 365 63.61 -7.60 39.18
C ASN A 365 63.44 -8.17 37.76
N ASN A 366 62.33 -8.84 37.48
CA ASN A 366 61.99 -9.32 36.16
C ASN A 366 61.52 -8.16 35.29
N THR A 367 61.81 -8.27 33.99
CA THR A 367 61.28 -7.44 32.92
C THR A 367 59.78 -7.72 32.76
N ARG A 368 58.95 -6.68 32.75
CA ARG A 368 57.47 -6.80 32.71
C ARG A 368 56.82 -5.87 31.69
N ASN A 369 55.66 -6.26 31.17
CA ASN A 369 54.82 -5.37 30.37
C ASN A 369 53.76 -4.73 31.27
N ILE A 370 53.82 -3.40 31.44
CA ILE A 370 53.02 -2.70 32.44
C ILE A 370 52.16 -1.63 31.79
N THR A 371 50.87 -1.62 32.11
CA THR A 371 49.96 -0.53 31.78
C THR A 371 49.92 0.46 32.94
N PHE A 372 50.19 1.73 32.66
CA PHE A 372 50.17 2.83 33.62
C PHE A 372 48.96 3.70 33.43
N PHE A 373 48.52 4.27 34.54
CA PHE A 373 47.44 5.24 34.63
C PHE A 373 47.95 6.41 35.49
N ALA A 374 47.87 7.63 34.98
CA ALA A 374 48.25 8.83 35.72
C ALA A 374 47.15 9.89 35.62
N LEU A 375 46.82 10.50 36.74
CA LEU A 375 45.79 11.53 36.85
C LEU A 375 46.42 12.86 37.27
N GLY A 376 46.18 13.92 36.50
CA GLY A 376 46.64 15.27 36.84
C GLY A 376 46.34 16.29 35.75
N ASP A 377 46.66 17.55 36.03
CA ASP A 377 46.61 18.65 35.06
C ASP A 377 47.71 18.54 34.01
N ILE A 378 47.36 18.52 32.73
CA ILE A 378 48.30 18.45 31.60
C ILE A 378 48.59 19.82 30.99
#